data_AF-A0A1G9DIZ5-F1
#
_entry.id   AF-A0A1G9DIZ5-F1
#
_cell.length_a   1.000
_cell.length_b   1.000
_cell.length_c   1.000
_cell.angle_alpha   90.00
_cell.angle_beta   90.00
_cell.angle_gamma   90.00
#
_symmetry.space_group_name_H-M   'P 1'
#
loop_
_entity.id
_entity.type
_entity.pdbx_description
1 polymer ?
#
loop_
_entity_poly.entity_id
_entity_poly.type
_entity_poly.pdbx_seq_one_letter_code
_entity_poly.pdbx_strand_id
1 'polypeptide(L)'
;MTSFLQLIISILILSFLVGFILMIVGKIKRRMPILKLGCIFFLIPFSILIFTIAYKIVEKKRSETLTQNDLVGNYVLLNSNSANKNKVQLKLYENGKFEISDLLANQICERGKYSLYVNEVWFRCDNHSSVAKIERGFLNLNLKFNFHKADNKEKFTVQKIKN
;
A
#
# COMPACT_ATOMS: atom_id res chain seq x y z
N MET A 1 -4.46 -29.48 -10.57
CA MET A 1 -4.49 -28.49 -9.47
C MET A 1 -5.87 -27.85 -9.26
N THR A 2 -6.63 -27.61 -10.34
CA THR A 2 -8.00 -27.06 -10.29
C THR A 2 -9.01 -27.94 -9.53
N SER A 3 -8.97 -29.27 -9.72
CA SER A 3 -9.92 -30.20 -9.08
C SER A 3 -9.82 -30.23 -7.55
N PHE A 4 -8.60 -30.10 -7.00
CA PHE A 4 -8.37 -30.08 -5.54
C PHE A 4 -8.86 -28.78 -4.90
N LEU A 5 -8.60 -27.64 -5.56
CA LEU A 5 -9.10 -26.33 -5.11
C LEU A 5 -10.63 -26.30 -5.11
N GLN A 6 -11.24 -26.86 -6.15
CA GLN A 6 -12.70 -26.92 -6.28
C GLN A 6 -13.35 -27.82 -5.22
N LEU A 7 -12.68 -28.90 -4.82
CA LEU A 7 -13.10 -29.74 -3.69
C LEU A 7 -13.09 -28.94 -2.38
N ILE A 8 -12.02 -28.20 -2.08
CA ILE A 8 -11.90 -27.38 -0.86
C ILE A 8 -13.01 -26.32 -0.80
N ILE A 9 -13.26 -25.62 -1.91
CA ILE A 9 -14.32 -24.61 -2.00
C ILE A 9 -15.69 -25.25 -1.74
N SER A 10 -15.93 -26.42 -2.32
CA SER A 10 -17.20 -27.15 -2.13
C SER A 10 -17.41 -27.54 -0.67
N ILE A 11 -16.36 -28.01 0.02
CA ILE A 11 -16.41 -28.34 1.46
C ILE A 11 -16.68 -27.09 2.31
N LEU A 12 -16.05 -25.95 1.99
CA LEU A 12 -16.29 -24.68 2.68
C LEU A 12 -17.74 -24.19 2.54
N ILE A 13 -18.32 -24.28 1.34
CA ILE A 13 -19.73 -23.92 1.12
C ILE A 13 -20.66 -24.87 1.88
N LEU A 14 -20.39 -26.18 1.82
CA LEU A 14 -21.22 -27.18 2.49
C LEU A 14 -21.17 -27.01 4.02
N SER A 15 -19.98 -26.83 4.59
CA SER A 15 -19.81 -26.56 6.03
C SER A 15 -20.52 -25.29 6.49
N PHE A 16 -20.49 -24.23 5.68
CA PHE A 16 -21.23 -22.99 5.96
C PHE A 16 -22.75 -23.25 6.02
N LEU A 17 -23.30 -23.97 5.03
CA LEU A 17 -24.73 -24.31 4.99
C LEU A 17 -25.13 -25.21 6.17
N VAL A 18 -24.34 -26.24 6.47
CA VAL A 18 -24.56 -27.13 7.62
C VAL A 18 -24.50 -26.34 8.93
N GLY A 19 -23.52 -25.46 9.10
CA GLY A 19 -23.39 -24.60 10.28
C GLY A 19 -24.62 -23.71 10.48
N PHE A 20 -25.13 -23.10 9.40
CA PHE A 20 -26.34 -22.29 9.43
C PHE A 20 -27.58 -23.08 9.83
N ILE A 21 -27.78 -24.27 9.27
CA ILE A 21 -28.89 -25.17 9.62
C ILE A 21 -28.79 -25.58 11.11
N LEU A 22 -27.60 -25.94 11.58
CA LEU A 22 -27.36 -26.31 12.98
C LEU A 22 -27.64 -25.15 13.93
N MET A 23 -27.32 -23.91 13.56
CA MET A 23 -27.70 -22.73 14.34
C MET A 23 -29.22 -22.58 14.45
N ILE A 24 -29.96 -22.71 13.34
CA ILE A 24 -31.43 -22.62 13.34
C ILE A 24 -32.03 -23.73 14.21
N VAL A 25 -31.63 -24.98 13.98
CA VAL A 25 -32.14 -26.14 14.74
C VAL A 25 -31.77 -26.03 16.21
N GLY A 26 -30.54 -25.61 16.53
CA GLY A 26 -30.06 -25.39 17.89
C GLY A 26 -30.87 -24.32 18.62
N LYS A 27 -31.25 -23.24 17.92
CA LYS A 27 -32.10 -22.17 18.45
C LYS A 27 -33.53 -22.64 18.70
N ILE A 28 -34.14 -23.36 17.74
CA ILE A 28 -35.50 -23.89 17.86
C ILE A 28 -35.60 -24.89 19.02
N LYS A 29 -34.67 -25.85 19.12
CA LYS A 29 -34.66 -26.88 20.17
C LYS A 29 -34.06 -26.41 21.49
N ARG A 30 -33.65 -25.13 21.61
CA ARG A 30 -32.92 -24.56 22.76
C ARG A 30 -31.73 -25.41 23.23
N ARG A 31 -31.05 -26.11 22.31
CA ARG A 31 -29.88 -26.94 22.60
C ARG A 31 -28.60 -26.16 22.36
N MET A 32 -28.07 -25.58 23.44
CA MET A 32 -26.80 -24.85 23.45
C MET A 32 -25.60 -25.55 22.80
N PRO A 33 -25.33 -26.87 22.98
CA PRO A 33 -24.17 -27.49 22.34
C PRO A 33 -24.29 -27.52 20.80
N ILE A 34 -25.50 -27.73 20.26
CA ILE A 34 -25.75 -27.74 18.82
C ILE A 34 -25.61 -26.32 18.25
N LEU A 35 -26.10 -25.32 18.98
CA LEU A 35 -25.95 -23.91 18.61
C LEU A 35 -24.46 -23.51 18.52
N LYS A 36 -23.65 -23.88 19.52
CA LYS A 36 -22.20 -23.59 19.53
C LYS A 36 -21.50 -24.25 18.34
N LEU A 37 -21.82 -25.52 18.05
CA LEU A 37 -21.25 -26.24 16.93
C LEU A 37 -21.62 -25.57 15.59
N GLY A 38 -22.89 -25.19 15.42
CA GLY A 38 -23.37 -24.45 14.25
C GLY A 38 -22.63 -23.13 14.05
N CYS A 39 -22.43 -22.36 15.13
CA CYS A 39 -21.65 -21.12 15.08
C CYS A 39 -20.21 -21.36 14.61
N ILE A 40 -19.54 -22.42 15.08
CA ILE A 40 -18.17 -22.74 14.66
C ILE A 40 -18.12 -23.06 13.17
N PHE A 41 -19.01 -23.96 12.71
CA PHE A 41 -19.08 -24.35 11.29
C PHE A 41 -19.51 -23.21 10.38
N PHE A 42 -20.22 -22.20 10.89
CA PHE A 42 -20.59 -21.01 10.14
C PHE A 42 -19.45 -19.97 10.12
N LEU A 43 -18.88 -19.67 11.29
CA LEU A 43 -17.91 -18.58 11.47
C LEU A 43 -16.56 -18.87 10.82
N ILE A 44 -16.09 -20.12 10.84
CA ILE A 44 -14.81 -20.49 10.22
C ILE A 44 -14.81 -20.18 8.71
N PRO A 45 -15.68 -20.77 7.88
CA PRO A 45 -15.70 -20.48 6.45
C PRO A 45 -16.00 -19.00 6.15
N PHE A 46 -16.86 -18.37 6.96
CA PHE A 46 -17.16 -16.95 6.82
C PHE A 46 -15.93 -16.06 7.07
N SER A 47 -15.13 -16.37 8.09
CA SER A 47 -13.90 -15.62 8.40
C SER A 47 -12.86 -15.74 7.28
N ILE A 48 -12.71 -16.94 6.70
CA ILE A 48 -11.82 -17.19 5.55
C ILE A 48 -12.28 -16.35 4.35
N LEU A 49 -13.58 -16.31 4.09
CA LEU A 49 -14.15 -15.51 3.00
C LEU A 49 -13.87 -14.01 3.19
N ILE A 50 -14.13 -13.47 4.38
CA ILE A 50 -13.83 -12.06 4.70
C ILE A 50 -12.36 -11.76 4.53
N PHE A 51 -11.47 -12.62 5.06
CA PHE A 51 -10.03 -12.42 4.95
C PHE A 51 -9.57 -12.41 3.49
N THR A 52 -10.11 -13.31 2.67
CA THR A 52 -9.79 -13.38 1.24
C THR A 52 -10.25 -12.12 0.49
N ILE A 53 -11.45 -11.62 0.79
CA ILE A 53 -11.96 -10.38 0.21
C ILE A 53 -11.09 -9.20 0.65
N ALA A 54 -10.78 -9.08 1.93
CA ALA A 54 -9.93 -8.04 2.48
C ALA A 54 -8.54 -8.06 1.84
N TYR A 55 -7.94 -9.25 1.69
CA TYR A 55 -6.67 -9.43 1.02
C TYR A 55 -6.71 -8.94 -0.44
N LYS A 56 -7.74 -9.33 -1.20
CA LYS A 56 -7.91 -8.85 -2.60
C LYS A 56 -8.08 -7.34 -2.69
N ILE A 57 -8.80 -6.73 -1.76
CA ILE A 57 -8.96 -5.26 -1.73
C ILE A 57 -7.61 -4.58 -1.45
N VAL A 58 -6.84 -5.10 -0.49
CA VAL A 58 -5.51 -4.58 -0.16
C VAL A 58 -4.54 -4.76 -1.34
N GLU A 59 -4.56 -5.92 -1.98
CA GLU A 59 -3.74 -6.22 -3.16
C GLU A 59 -4.11 -5.30 -4.32
N LYS A 60 -5.41 -5.11 -4.61
CA LYS A 60 -5.87 -4.20 -5.66
C LYS A 60 -5.38 -2.77 -5.41
N LYS A 61 -5.52 -2.25 -4.19
CA LYS A 61 -4.97 -0.93 -3.82
C LYS A 61 -3.45 -0.85 -3.97
N ARG A 62 -2.74 -1.96 -3.71
CA ARG A 62 -1.29 -2.03 -3.90
C ARG A 62 -0.88 -2.06 -5.38
N SER A 63 -1.73 -2.64 -6.23
CA SER A 63 -1.48 -2.83 -7.67
C SER A 63 -2.08 -1.74 -8.57
N GLU A 64 -2.93 -0.85 -8.05
CA GLU A 64 -3.47 0.28 -8.81
C GLU A 64 -2.32 1.08 -9.44
N THR A 65 -2.35 1.24 -10.77
CA THR A 65 -1.28 1.97 -11.47
C THR A 65 -1.32 3.42 -11.03
N LEU A 66 -0.23 3.92 -10.44
CA LEU A 66 -0.12 5.33 -10.09
C LEU A 66 -0.15 6.16 -11.38
N THR A 67 -0.88 7.25 -11.33
CA THR A 67 -0.86 8.27 -12.38
C THR A 67 0.08 9.41 -12.00
N GLN A 68 0.53 10.19 -12.98
CA GLN A 68 1.38 11.36 -12.72
C GLN A 68 0.68 12.36 -11.77
N ASN A 69 -0.65 12.46 -11.86
CA ASN A 69 -1.47 13.33 -11.02
C ASN A 69 -1.46 12.88 -9.54
N ASP A 70 -1.37 11.57 -9.28
CA ASP A 70 -1.28 11.05 -7.91
C ASP A 70 0.04 11.45 -7.22
N LEU A 71 1.08 11.77 -7.99
CA LEU A 71 2.36 12.28 -7.49
C LEU A 71 2.36 13.79 -7.28
N VAL A 72 1.47 14.55 -7.92
CA VAL A 72 1.48 16.01 -7.81
C VAL A 72 1.21 16.43 -6.37
N GLY A 73 2.03 17.34 -5.84
CA GLY A 73 1.88 17.86 -4.48
C GLY A 73 3.20 18.18 -3.80
N ASN A 74 3.08 18.50 -2.50
CA ASN A 74 4.20 18.86 -1.64
C ASN A 74 4.64 17.65 -0.81
N TYR A 75 5.94 17.53 -0.58
CA TYR A 75 6.57 16.42 0.12
C TYR A 75 7.51 16.93 1.21
N VAL A 76 7.55 16.21 2.34
CA VAL A 76 8.40 16.51 3.51
C VAL A 76 9.31 15.33 3.84
N LEU A 77 10.50 15.62 4.36
CA LEU A 77 11.49 14.61 4.72
C LEU A 77 11.12 13.91 6.04
N LEU A 78 11.04 12.58 6.03
CA LEU A 78 10.65 11.78 7.21
C LEU A 78 11.74 11.67 8.29
N ASN A 79 13.02 11.70 7.90
CA ASN A 79 14.16 11.35 8.76
C ASN A 79 15.19 12.49 8.92
N SER A 80 14.74 13.73 9.08
CA SER A 80 15.67 14.81 9.45
C SER A 80 15.82 14.90 10.96
N ASN A 81 17.02 14.66 11.49
CA ASN A 81 17.38 15.07 12.87
C ASN A 81 17.51 16.61 13.00
N SER A 82 17.34 17.35 11.89
CA SER A 82 17.42 18.81 11.86
C SER A 82 16.12 19.45 12.35
N ALA A 83 16.24 20.61 13.01
CA ALA A 83 15.16 21.47 13.49
C ALA A 83 14.17 21.98 12.41
N ASN A 84 14.30 21.52 11.16
CA ASN A 84 13.52 21.93 9.98
C ASN A 84 12.60 20.81 9.43
N LYS A 85 12.04 19.94 10.27
CA LYS A 85 11.14 18.83 9.86
C LYS A 85 9.90 19.27 9.05
N ASN A 86 9.51 20.54 9.13
CA ASN A 86 8.26 21.04 8.55
C ASN A 86 8.42 21.89 7.27
N LYS A 87 9.64 22.05 6.73
CA LYS A 87 9.81 22.74 5.45
C LYS A 87 9.55 21.77 4.31
N VAL A 88 8.67 22.14 3.37
CA VAL A 88 8.46 21.41 2.11
C VAL A 88 9.82 21.22 1.43
N GLN A 89 10.20 19.96 1.20
CA GLN A 89 11.52 19.61 0.67
C GLN A 89 11.48 19.27 -0.80
N LEU A 90 10.34 18.79 -1.30
CA LEU A 90 10.12 18.45 -2.70
C LEU A 90 8.69 18.85 -3.10
N LYS A 91 8.55 19.43 -4.28
CA LYS A 91 7.27 19.78 -4.90
C LYS A 91 7.22 19.23 -6.31
N LEU A 92 6.16 18.49 -6.61
CA LEU A 92 5.89 17.92 -7.94
C LEU A 92 4.71 18.65 -8.57
N TYR A 93 4.90 19.11 -9.81
CA TYR A 93 3.92 19.90 -10.56
C TYR A 93 3.24 19.06 -11.66
N GLU A 94 1.99 19.40 -11.98
CA GLU A 94 1.19 18.71 -13.02
C GLU A 94 1.90 18.67 -14.38
N ASN A 95 2.63 19.73 -14.71
CA ASN A 95 3.40 19.85 -15.96
C ASN A 95 4.67 18.96 -16.01
N GLY A 96 4.86 18.06 -15.04
CA GLY A 96 6.00 17.15 -14.99
C GLY A 96 7.31 17.83 -14.55
N LYS A 97 7.25 19.05 -14.00
CA LYS A 97 8.41 19.71 -13.37
C LYS A 97 8.46 19.43 -11.88
N PHE A 98 9.64 19.55 -11.29
CA PHE A 98 9.81 19.47 -9.84
C PHE A 98 10.68 20.61 -9.31
N GLU A 99 10.51 20.90 -8.03
CA GLU A 99 11.37 21.81 -7.25
C GLU A 99 11.75 21.16 -5.92
N ILE A 100 13.02 21.27 -5.55
CA ILE A 100 13.60 20.77 -4.31
C ILE A 100 14.20 21.95 -3.55
N SER A 101 14.02 21.98 -2.23
CA SER A 101 14.69 23.00 -1.39
C SER A 101 16.19 22.73 -1.25
N ASP A 102 17.00 23.78 -1.10
CA ASP A 102 18.48 23.76 -1.04
C ASP A 102 19.08 22.66 -0.16
N LEU A 103 18.41 22.31 0.95
CA LEU A 103 18.82 21.23 1.86
C LEU A 103 18.99 19.86 1.18
N LEU A 104 18.18 19.56 0.16
CA LEU A 104 18.23 18.32 -0.62
C LEU A 104 18.84 18.53 -2.02
N ALA A 105 19.01 19.79 -2.45
CA ALA A 105 19.54 20.14 -3.77
C ALA A 105 20.94 19.57 -4.00
N ASN A 106 21.75 19.48 -2.94
CA ASN A 106 23.11 18.91 -2.98
C ASN A 106 23.18 17.42 -3.40
N GLN A 107 22.04 16.73 -3.47
CA GLN A 107 21.97 15.31 -3.81
C GLN A 107 21.29 15.03 -5.16
N ILE A 108 20.42 15.94 -5.64
CA ILE A 108 19.73 15.84 -6.93
C ILE A 108 20.03 17.14 -7.68
N CYS A 109 19.07 18.05 -7.77
CA CYS A 109 19.22 19.40 -8.27
C CYS A 109 17.99 20.17 -7.75
N GLU A 110 18.07 21.49 -7.76
CA GLU A 110 16.96 22.32 -7.28
C GLU A 110 15.72 22.19 -8.16
N ARG A 111 15.89 22.06 -9.49
CA ARG A 111 14.79 22.05 -10.46
C ARG A 111 15.08 21.11 -11.62
N GLY A 112 14.02 20.54 -12.18
CA GLY A 112 14.12 19.69 -13.36
C GLY A 112 12.78 19.14 -13.80
N LYS A 113 12.81 18.03 -14.55
CA LYS A 113 11.62 17.28 -14.97
C LYS A 113 11.56 15.93 -14.28
N TYR A 114 10.37 15.45 -13.97
CA TYR A 114 10.17 14.10 -13.46
C TYR A 114 9.31 13.26 -14.40
N SER A 115 9.47 11.94 -14.33
CA SER A 115 8.67 10.98 -15.11
C SER A 115 8.34 9.78 -14.24
N LEU A 116 7.08 9.34 -14.31
CA LEU A 116 6.57 8.22 -13.53
C LEU A 116 6.71 6.92 -14.32
N TYR A 117 7.27 5.91 -13.67
CA TYR A 117 7.33 4.53 -14.09
C TYR A 117 6.63 3.66 -13.03
N VAL A 118 6.34 2.40 -13.35
CA VAL A 118 5.49 1.49 -12.56
C VAL A 118 5.68 1.60 -11.04
N ASN A 119 6.92 1.57 -10.55
CA ASN A 119 7.25 1.68 -9.12
C ASN A 119 8.35 2.71 -8.82
N GLU A 120 8.67 3.58 -9.77
CA GLU A 120 9.79 4.50 -9.68
C GLU A 120 9.46 5.87 -10.28
N VAL A 121 10.04 6.91 -9.71
CA VAL A 121 10.00 8.27 -10.26
C VAL A 121 11.41 8.66 -10.64
N TRP A 122 11.58 9.01 -11.91
CA TRP A 122 12.85 9.44 -12.44
C TRP A 122 12.88 10.96 -12.48
N PHE A 123 13.93 11.54 -11.90
CA PHE A 123 14.19 12.97 -11.85
C PHE A 123 15.33 13.27 -12.81
N ARG A 124 15.09 14.13 -13.79
CA ARG A 124 16.06 14.56 -14.80
C ARG A 124 16.43 16.02 -14.57
N CYS A 125 17.71 16.25 -14.34
CA CYS A 125 18.37 17.54 -14.31
C CYS A 125 19.14 17.73 -15.64
N ASP A 126 19.71 18.90 -15.87
CA ASP A 126 20.41 19.19 -17.13
C ASP A 126 21.63 18.26 -17.36
N ASN A 127 22.35 17.89 -16.29
CA ASN A 127 23.61 17.14 -16.38
C ASN A 127 23.58 15.74 -15.74
N HIS A 128 22.47 15.34 -15.10
CA HIS A 128 22.36 14.05 -14.43
C HIS A 128 20.91 13.64 -14.18
N SER A 129 20.71 12.38 -13.83
CA SER A 129 19.40 11.84 -13.45
C SER A 129 19.46 11.11 -12.12
N SER A 130 18.35 11.11 -11.39
CA SER A 130 18.20 10.42 -10.11
C SER A 130 16.89 9.66 -10.07
N VAL A 131 16.85 8.54 -9.34
CA VAL A 131 15.68 7.67 -9.29
C VAL A 131 15.21 7.53 -7.85
N ALA A 132 13.90 7.72 -7.64
CA ALA A 132 13.22 7.42 -6.39
C ALA A 132 12.33 6.19 -6.55
N LYS A 133 12.35 5.30 -5.57
CA LYS A 133 11.38 4.20 -5.47
C LYS A 133 10.13 4.68 -4.77
N ILE A 134 8.98 4.27 -5.29
CA ILE A 134 7.69 4.57 -4.69
C ILE A 134 7.40 3.51 -3.63
N GLU A 135 7.35 3.92 -2.37
CA GLU A 135 6.91 3.09 -1.25
C GLU A 135 5.47 3.48 -0.89
N ARG A 136 4.53 2.57 -1.16
CA ARG A 136 3.10 2.76 -0.84
C ARG A 136 2.83 2.27 0.58
N GLY A 137 2.47 3.18 1.47
CA GLY A 137 1.84 2.85 2.76
C GLY A 137 0.33 2.66 2.59
N PHE A 138 -0.33 2.10 3.61
CA PHE A 138 -1.79 1.88 3.61
C PHE A 138 -2.59 3.18 3.40
N LEU A 139 -2.05 4.31 3.87
CA LEU A 139 -2.67 5.63 3.78
C LEU A 139 -1.78 6.69 3.12
N ASN A 140 -0.47 6.46 2.96
CA ASN A 140 0.48 7.51 2.59
C ASN A 140 1.34 7.06 1.40
N LEU A 141 1.65 8.00 0.51
CA LEU A 141 2.60 7.79 -0.57
C LEU A 141 3.96 8.36 -0.15
N ASN A 142 4.96 7.49 -0.08
CA ASN A 142 6.33 7.85 0.23
C ASN A 142 7.19 7.67 -1.01
N LEU A 143 8.08 8.64 -1.25
CA LEU A 143 9.12 8.55 -2.27
C LEU A 143 10.45 8.35 -1.55
N LYS A 144 11.08 7.20 -1.80
CA LYS A 144 12.35 6.83 -1.20
C LYS A 144 13.45 6.95 -2.22
N PHE A 145 14.37 7.84 -1.93
CA PHE A 145 15.53 8.04 -2.77
C PHE A 145 16.70 7.24 -2.20
N ASN A 146 17.38 6.50 -3.08
CA ASN A 146 18.61 5.80 -2.74
C ASN A 146 19.75 6.42 -3.55
N PHE A 147 20.51 7.30 -2.94
CA PHE A 147 21.72 7.84 -3.57
C PHE A 147 22.88 6.91 -3.31
N HIS A 148 23.56 6.53 -4.39
CA HIS A 148 24.86 5.88 -4.31
C HIS A 148 25.90 6.96 -4.56
N LYS A 149 26.35 7.62 -3.50
CA LYS A 149 27.60 8.38 -3.56
C LYS A 149 28.74 7.41 -3.28
N ALA A 150 29.88 7.60 -3.96
CA ALA A 150 30.99 6.64 -4.03
C ALA A 150 31.47 6.11 -2.67
N ASP A 151 31.32 6.88 -1.58
CA ASP A 151 31.78 6.48 -0.24
C ASP A 151 30.69 6.46 0.85
N ASN A 152 29.43 6.81 0.56
CA ASN A 152 28.36 6.70 1.56
C ASN A 152 26.98 6.51 0.91
N LYS A 153 26.27 5.46 1.34
CA LYS A 153 24.89 5.15 0.94
C LYS A 153 23.92 5.97 1.78
N GLU A 154 23.78 7.25 1.48
CA GLU A 154 22.74 8.07 2.11
C GLU A 154 21.38 7.75 1.49
N LYS A 155 20.42 7.44 2.35
CA LYS A 155 19.03 7.18 1.98
C LYS A 155 18.17 8.23 2.63
N PHE A 156 17.33 8.88 1.83
CA PHE A 156 16.32 9.78 2.37
C PHE A 156 14.95 9.44 1.81
N THR A 157 13.94 9.63 2.65
CA THR A 157 12.55 9.34 2.31
C THR A 157 11.72 10.59 2.51
N VAL A 158 11.02 11.01 1.46
CA VAL A 158 10.04 12.09 1.54
C VAL A 158 8.62 11.53 1.49
N GLN A 159 7.72 12.14 2.23
CA GLN A 159 6.32 11.76 2.33
C GLN A 159 5.43 12.87 1.79
N LYS A 160 4.42 12.50 1.00
CA LYS A 160 3.44 13.46 0.48
C LYS A 160 2.63 14.05 1.63
N ILE A 161 2.53 15.38 1.68
CA ILE A 161 1.62 16.08 2.59
C ILE A 161 0.20 15.84 2.06
N LYS A 162 -0.69 15.35 2.93
CA LYS A 162 -2.12 15.29 2.63
C LYS A 162 -2.71 16.67 2.85
N ASN A 163 -3.21 17.29 1.79
CA ASN A 163 -4.14 18.41 1.91
C ASN A 163 -5.54 17.87 2.17
#